data_AF-A0A090R011-F1
#
_entry.id   AF-A0A090R011-F1
#
_cell.length_a   1.000
_cell.length_b   1.000
_cell.length_c   1.000
_cell.angle_alpha   90.00
_cell.angle_beta   90.00
_cell.angle_gamma   90.00
#
_symmetry.space_group_name_H-M   'P 1'
#
loop_
_entity.id
_entity.type
_entity.pdbx_description
1 polymer ?
#
loop_
_entity_poly.entity_id
_entity_poly.type
_entity_poly.pdbx_seq_one_letter_code
_entity_poly.pdbx_strand_id
1 'polypeptide(L)'
;MTLLERYNVPVRGKHAVIVGASNIVGRPMTLELLLAGATTTTCHRFTQDLESHVRQADIVVVAVGKPNFIPGDWIKTARRSSMWVSTV
;
A
#
# COMPACT_ATOMS: atom_id res chain seq x y z
N MET A 1 1.61 -5.18 10.53
CA MET A 1 0.84 -6.38 10.12
C MET A 1 -0.36 -6.68 11.00
N THR A 2 -0.26 -6.54 12.32
CA THR A 2 -1.34 -6.81 13.29
C THR A 2 -2.72 -6.26 12.94
N LEU A 3 -2.81 -5.05 12.34
CA LEU A 3 -4.09 -4.49 11.92
C LEU A 3 -4.77 -5.34 10.83
N LEU A 4 -4.01 -5.74 9.80
CA LEU A 4 -4.52 -6.56 8.71
C LEU A 4 -4.95 -7.94 9.22
N GLU A 5 -4.16 -8.54 10.10
CA GLU A 5 -4.47 -9.81 10.76
C GLU A 5 -5.75 -9.72 11.60
N ARG A 6 -5.88 -8.68 12.44
CA ARG A 6 -7.05 -8.46 13.31
C ARG A 6 -8.35 -8.35 12.52
N TYR A 7 -8.30 -7.76 11.33
CA TYR A 7 -9.47 -7.62 10.46
C TYR A 7 -9.57 -8.74 9.42
N ASN A 8 -8.77 -9.80 9.53
CA ASN A 8 -8.73 -10.93 8.59
C ASN A 8 -8.61 -10.48 7.12
N VAL A 9 -7.80 -9.45 6.87
CA VAL A 9 -7.56 -8.95 5.51
C VAL A 9 -6.59 -9.93 4.82
N PRO A 10 -6.97 -10.55 3.70
CA PRO A 10 -6.09 -11.47 3.00
C PRO A 10 -4.93 -10.69 2.35
N VAL A 11 -3.69 -11.03 2.72
CA VAL A 11 -2.47 -10.41 2.19
C VAL A 11 -1.80 -11.28 1.12
N ARG A 12 -1.76 -12.60 1.35
CA ARG A 12 -1.07 -13.52 0.46
C ARG A 12 -1.67 -13.49 -0.96
N GLY A 13 -0.80 -13.34 -1.96
CA GLY A 13 -1.16 -13.26 -3.38
C GLY A 13 -1.77 -11.92 -3.81
N LYS A 14 -1.87 -10.92 -2.92
CA LYS A 14 -2.32 -9.57 -3.27
C LYS A 14 -1.18 -8.73 -3.82
N HIS A 15 -1.52 -7.77 -4.69
CA HIS A 15 -0.58 -6.73 -5.09
C HIS A 15 -0.64 -5.56 -4.10
N ALA A 16 0.43 -5.38 -3.32
CA ALA A 16 0.56 -4.31 -2.36
C ALA A 16 1.48 -3.20 -2.89
N VAL A 17 0.99 -1.96 -2.87
CA VAL A 17 1.76 -0.76 -3.25
C VAL A 17 2.03 0.08 -2.02
N ILE A 18 3.32 0.33 -1.76
CA ILE A 18 3.78 1.16 -0.67
C ILE A 18 4.26 2.48 -1.29
N VAL A 19 3.59 3.58 -0.97
CA VAL A 19 3.98 4.92 -1.40
C VAL A 19 4.78 5.58 -0.29
N GLY A 20 6.10 5.65 -0.46
CA GLY A 20 7.06 6.09 0.54
C GLY A 20 8.11 5.01 0.81
N ALA A 21 9.39 5.39 0.81
CA ALA A 21 10.53 4.47 0.96
C ALA A 21 11.45 4.86 2.13
N SER A 22 10.86 5.37 3.22
CA SER A 22 11.61 5.75 4.43
C SER A 22 12.18 4.52 5.15
N ASN A 23 13.24 4.73 5.93
CA ASN A 23 13.83 3.67 6.76
C ASN A 23 12.89 3.21 7.87
N ILE A 24 12.04 4.10 8.37
CA ILE A 24 11.18 3.84 9.54
C ILE A 24 9.86 3.17 9.19
N VAL A 25 9.32 3.39 7.97
CA VAL A 25 8.00 2.87 7.58
C VAL A 25 8.04 2.19 6.22
N GLY A 26 8.42 2.89 5.16
CA GLY A 26 8.26 2.40 3.79
C GLY A 26 9.00 1.08 3.52
N ARG A 27 10.33 1.09 3.71
CA ARG A 27 11.19 -0.08 3.50
C ARG A 27 10.82 -1.28 4.38
N PRO A 28 10.63 -1.14 5.71
CA PRO A 28 10.20 -2.27 6.53
C PRO A 28 8.81 -2.77 6.11
N MET A 29 7.86 -1.88 5.77
CA MET A 29 6.53 -2.30 5.34
C MET A 29 6.55 -3.12 4.05
N THR A 30 7.41 -2.76 3.10
CA THR A 30 7.64 -3.57 1.89
C THR A 30 8.10 -4.98 2.24
N LEU A 31 9.09 -5.11 3.12
CA LEU A 31 9.62 -6.43 3.51
C LEU A 31 8.61 -7.24 4.33
N GLU A 32 7.85 -6.61 5.21
CA GLU A 32 6.77 -7.25 5.96
C GLU A 32 5.68 -7.80 5.03
N LEU A 33 5.24 -7.03 4.04
CA LEU A 33 4.21 -7.46 3.07
C LEU A 33 4.72 -8.57 2.17
N LEU A 34 5.98 -8.48 1.76
CA LEU A 34 6.64 -9.54 1.01
C LEU A 34 6.71 -10.84 1.83
N LEU A 35 7.10 -10.76 3.11
CA LEU A 35 7.13 -11.90 4.03
C LEU A 35 5.75 -12.54 4.23
N ALA A 36 4.69 -11.72 4.30
CA ALA A 36 3.30 -12.18 4.36
C ALA A 36 2.78 -12.74 3.02
N GLY A 37 3.61 -12.73 1.96
CA GLY A 37 3.32 -13.35 0.67
C GLY A 37 2.56 -12.46 -0.32
N ALA A 38 2.60 -11.14 -0.16
CA ALA A 38 2.12 -10.22 -1.18
C ALA A 38 3.17 -10.00 -2.28
N THR A 39 2.73 -9.66 -3.48
CA THR A 39 3.60 -9.02 -4.49
C THR A 39 3.71 -7.54 -4.14
N THR A 40 4.92 -7.02 -3.97
CA THR A 40 5.11 -5.65 -3.46
C THR A 40 5.73 -4.72 -4.50
N THR A 41 5.18 -3.52 -4.63
CA THR A 41 5.78 -2.40 -5.39
C THR A 41 6.04 -1.23 -4.43
N THR A 42 7.28 -0.76 -4.35
CA THR A 42 7.63 0.42 -3.53
C THR A 42 7.80 1.64 -4.41
N CYS A 43 7.01 2.68 -4.15
CA CYS A 43 7.05 3.94 -4.86
C CYS A 43 7.65 5.05 -3.98
N HIS A 44 8.14 6.11 -4.61
CA HIS A 44 8.69 7.29 -3.96
C HIS A 44 8.45 8.54 -4.81
N ARG A 45 8.92 9.70 -4.36
CA ARG A 45 8.68 11.00 -5.02
C ARG A 45 9.21 11.13 -6.46
N PHE A 46 10.00 10.18 -6.93
CA PHE A 46 10.57 10.17 -8.29
C PHE A 46 10.01 9.02 -9.15
N THR A 47 9.08 8.24 -8.61
CA THR A 47 8.37 7.21 -9.38
C THR A 47 7.59 7.89 -10.49
N GLN A 48 7.83 7.46 -11.73
CA GLN A 48 7.05 7.90 -12.88
C GLN A 48 5.69 7.20 -12.86
N ASP A 49 4.63 7.92 -13.23
CA ASP A 49 3.27 7.37 -13.30
C ASP A 49 2.82 6.67 -12.01
N LEU A 50 2.96 7.37 -10.87
CA LEU A 50 2.54 6.87 -9.55
C LEU A 50 1.07 6.40 -9.53
N GLU A 51 0.20 7.09 -10.28
CA GLU A 51 -1.22 6.78 -10.36
C GLU A 51 -1.48 5.36 -10.87
N SER A 52 -0.82 4.95 -11.95
CA SER A 52 -1.05 3.60 -12.51
C SER A 52 -0.64 2.50 -11.54
N HIS A 53 0.44 2.69 -10.78
CA HIS A 53 0.83 1.78 -9.72
C HIS A 53 -0.26 1.68 -8.65
N VAL A 54 -0.74 2.82 -8.15
CA VAL A 54 -1.77 2.87 -7.10
C VAL A 54 -3.10 2.25 -7.57
N ARG A 55 -3.52 2.49 -8.81
CA ARG A 55 -4.77 1.93 -9.38
C ARG A 55 -4.74 0.41 -9.54
N GLN A 56 -3.57 -0.19 -9.64
CA GLN A 56 -3.40 -1.64 -9.76
C GLN A 56 -3.37 -2.36 -8.40
N ALA A 57 -3.19 -1.62 -7.31
CA ALA A 57 -2.99 -2.17 -5.98
C ALA A 57 -4.27 -2.76 -5.40
N ASP A 58 -4.16 -3.94 -4.78
CA ASP A 58 -5.19 -4.48 -3.89
C ASP A 58 -5.02 -3.92 -2.47
N ILE A 59 -3.79 -3.59 -2.07
CA ILE A 59 -3.46 -2.99 -0.77
C ILE A 59 -2.59 -1.75 -1.03
N VAL A 60 -2.97 -0.59 -0.48
CA VAL A 60 -2.18 0.64 -0.60
C VAL A 60 -1.75 1.10 0.79
N VAL A 61 -0.45 1.26 1.01
CA VAL A 61 0.10 1.89 2.22
C VAL A 61 0.74 3.22 1.84
N VAL A 62 0.34 4.31 2.49
CA VAL A 62 0.85 5.66 2.18
C VAL A 62 1.64 6.19 3.37
N ALA A 63 2.96 6.32 3.19
CA ALA A 63 3.92 6.72 4.21
C ALA A 63 4.77 7.92 3.74
N VAL A 64 4.09 8.98 3.31
CA VAL A 64 4.71 10.17 2.70
C VAL A 64 4.69 11.43 3.57
N GLY A 65 3.98 11.42 4.71
CA GLY A 65 3.90 12.57 5.63
C GLY A 65 3.28 13.82 5.03
N LYS A 66 2.46 13.68 3.96
CA LYS A 66 1.76 14.78 3.29
C LYS A 66 0.25 14.50 3.27
N PRO A 67 -0.58 15.37 3.86
CA PRO A 67 -2.03 15.22 3.83
C PRO A 67 -2.57 15.16 2.39
N ASN A 68 -3.61 14.35 2.18
CA ASN A 68 -4.33 14.23 0.91
C ASN A 68 -3.43 13.96 -0.32
N PHE A 69 -2.30 13.28 -0.12
CA PHE A 69 -1.33 13.06 -1.20
C PHE A 69 -1.82 12.09 -2.28
N ILE A 70 -2.60 11.07 -1.89
CA ILE A 70 -3.20 10.11 -2.82
C ILE A 70 -4.68 10.44 -2.97
N PRO A 71 -5.13 10.86 -4.16
CA PRO A 71 -6.54 11.05 -4.47
C PRO A 71 -7.36 9.76 -4.29
N GLY A 72 -8.57 9.87 -3.76
CA GLY A 72 -9.44 8.71 -3.51
C GLY A 72 -9.87 7.98 -4.79
N ASP A 73 -9.98 8.68 -5.90
CA ASP A 73 -10.31 8.13 -7.21
C ASP A 73 -9.18 7.26 -7.81
N TRP A 74 -7.95 7.38 -7.31
CA TRP A 74 -6.85 6.47 -7.67
C TRP A 74 -6.99 5.10 -7.02
N ILE A 75 -7.75 5.00 -5.92
CA ILE A 75 -7.92 3.74 -5.20
C ILE A 75 -8.78 2.79 -6.04
N LYS A 76 -8.23 1.61 -6.32
CA LYS A 76 -8.94 0.53 -7.00
C LYS A 76 -10.28 0.28 -6.30
N THR A 77 -11.38 0.47 -7.02
CA THR A 77 -12.72 0.21 -6.47
C THR A 77 -12.89 -1.28 -6.22
N ALA A 78 -12.95 -1.69 -4.95
CA ALA A 78 -13.05 -3.09 -4.57
C ALA A 78 -14.50 -3.61 -4.64
N ARG A 79 -14.71 -4.74 -5.30
CA ARG A 79 -15.91 -5.57 -5.13
C ARG A 79 -15.74 -6.35 -3.81
N ARG A 80 -16.20 -5.78 -2.67
CA ARG A 80 -16.22 -6.37 -1.31
C ARG A 80 -14.90 -7.08 -0.89
N SER A 81 -13.87 -6.35 -0.41
CA SER A 81 -12.92 -6.86 0.64
C SER A 81 -11.61 -6.06 0.84
N SER A 82 -11.29 -5.01 0.07
CA SER A 82 -10.00 -4.32 0.21
C SER A 82 -10.12 -2.81 0.31
N MET A 83 -9.94 -2.25 1.50
CA MET A 83 -9.57 -0.85 1.68
C MET A 83 -9.01 -0.61 3.09
N TRP A 84 -7.73 -0.24 3.19
CA TRP A 84 -7.17 0.41 4.38
C TRP A 84 -6.05 1.35 3.97
N VAL A 85 -6.29 2.66 4.07
CA VAL A 85 -5.25 3.69 4.02
C VAL A 85 -4.94 4.04 5.48
N SER A 86 -3.80 3.59 5.98
CA SER A 86 -3.24 4.15 7.21
C SER A 86 -2.28 5.26 6.82
N THR A 87 -2.70 6.51 7.00
CA THR A 87 -1.77 7.64 6.98
C THR A 87 -1.07 7.66 8.34
N VAL A 88 0.25 7.48 8.34
CA VAL A 88 1.13 7.94 9.43
C VAL A 88 1.73 9.28 9.05
#